data_AF-A0A6S7JSJ3-F1
#
_entry.id   AF-A0A6S7JSJ3-F1
#
_cell.length_a   1.000
_cell.length_b   1.000
_cell.length_c   1.000
_cell.angle_alpha   90.00
_cell.angle_beta   90.00
_cell.angle_gamma   90.00
#
_symmetry.space_group_name_H-M   'P 1'
#
loop_
_entity.id
_entity.type
_entity.pdbx_description
1 polymer ?
#
loop_
_entity_poly.entity_id
_entity_poly.type
_entity_poly.pdbx_seq_one_letter_code
_entity_poly.pdbx_strand_id
1 'polypeptide(L)'
;GGSFPGQTCENVTIGETVNFTVSVTLENCPAGGKGYTQFSITTALGDKVPVKVTYLCDCDCSNKTVHNSTECSQQGSFTCGDCTCNPGHLGEKCDCPVFRKDEESEKCKASNSSNICSGRGECACGKCMCGEKFGGSSRIYGEFCECSDLLCDRDIDGNICGGRVQIV
;
A
#
# COMPACT_ATOMS: atom_id res chain seq x y z
N GLY A 1 21.19 -22.20 -21.91
CA GLY A 1 21.98 -23.38 -21.53
C GLY A 1 22.74 -23.02 -20.28
N GLY A 2 22.43 -23.64 -19.15
CA GLY A 2 23.17 -23.46 -17.90
C GLY A 2 24.15 -24.62 -17.71
N SER A 3 25.41 -24.31 -17.42
CA SER A 3 26.42 -25.29 -17.02
C SER A 3 26.44 -25.38 -15.49
N PHE A 4 26.25 -26.58 -14.95
CA PHE A 4 26.29 -26.84 -13.50
C PHE A 4 27.59 -27.57 -13.13
N PRO A 5 28.28 -27.21 -12.03
CA PRO A 5 29.45 -27.95 -11.55
C PRO A 5 29.04 -29.33 -11.00
N GLY A 6 29.73 -30.41 -11.40
CA GLY A 6 29.51 -31.78 -10.89
C GLY A 6 28.76 -32.77 -11.80
N GLN A 7 28.87 -32.65 -13.13
CA GLN A 7 28.09 -33.43 -14.10
C GLN A 7 28.60 -34.87 -14.36
N THR A 8 29.78 -35.26 -13.87
CA THR A 8 30.43 -36.53 -14.24
C THR A 8 31.08 -37.21 -13.04
N CYS A 9 30.98 -38.54 -13.00
CA CYS A 9 31.73 -39.40 -12.07
C CYS A 9 32.78 -40.19 -12.86
N GLU A 10 33.99 -40.30 -12.32
CA GLU A 10 35.09 -41.08 -12.90
C GLU A 10 35.31 -42.37 -12.10
N ASN A 11 35.86 -43.40 -12.74
CA ASN A 11 36.21 -44.70 -12.13
C ASN A 11 35.04 -45.49 -11.51
N VAL A 12 33.83 -45.30 -12.04
CA VAL A 12 32.65 -46.07 -11.61
C VAL A 12 32.77 -47.52 -12.08
N THR A 13 32.64 -48.46 -11.14
CA THR A 13 32.74 -49.89 -11.39
C THR A 13 31.39 -50.56 -11.64
N ILE A 14 31.39 -51.76 -12.23
CA ILE A 14 30.14 -52.50 -12.51
C ILE A 14 29.48 -52.88 -11.18
N GLY A 15 28.24 -52.43 -10.98
CA GLY A 15 27.46 -52.65 -9.75
C GLY A 15 27.50 -51.49 -8.76
N GLU A 16 28.30 -50.45 -9.03
CA GLU A 16 28.37 -49.24 -8.22
C GLU A 16 27.23 -48.26 -8.57
N THR A 17 26.63 -47.65 -7.56
CA THR A 17 25.54 -46.67 -7.73
C THR A 17 26.04 -45.28 -7.40
N VAL A 18 25.90 -44.35 -8.34
CA VAL A 18 26.26 -42.94 -8.17
C VAL A 18 25.00 -42.08 -8.06
N ASN A 19 25.03 -41.10 -7.15
CA ASN A 19 23.92 -40.19 -6.91
C ASN A 19 24.30 -38.78 -7.37
N PHE A 20 23.38 -38.14 -8.10
CA PHE A 20 23.52 -36.75 -8.55
C PHE A 20 22.44 -35.90 -7.88
N THR A 21 22.82 -34.74 -7.35
CA THR A 21 21.90 -33.75 -6.80
C THR A 21 21.77 -32.59 -7.79
N VAL A 22 20.56 -32.35 -8.29
CA VAL A 22 20.27 -31.27 -9.24
C VAL A 22 19.40 -30.22 -8.56
N SER A 23 19.90 -28.99 -8.49
CA SER A 23 19.14 -27.84 -7.99
C SER A 23 18.58 -27.05 -9.17
N VAL A 24 17.26 -26.85 -9.19
CA VAL A 24 16.59 -26.05 -10.22
C VAL A 24 16.05 -24.79 -9.58
N THR A 25 16.41 -23.64 -10.14
CA THR A 25 15.97 -22.31 -9.68
C THR A 25 15.36 -21.53 -10.83
N LEU A 26 14.33 -20.74 -10.52
CA LEU A 26 13.73 -19.78 -11.44
C LEU A 26 14.28 -18.41 -11.08
N GLU A 27 15.05 -17.80 -11.99
CA GLU A 27 15.57 -16.44 -11.79
C GLU A 27 14.50 -15.37 -12.00
N ASN A 28 13.61 -15.58 -12.98
CA ASN A 28 12.53 -14.68 -13.32
C ASN A 28 11.24 -15.46 -13.60
N CYS A 29 10.09 -14.81 -13.37
CA CYS A 29 8.79 -15.36 -13.70
C CYS A 29 8.58 -15.41 -15.22
N PRO A 30 8.34 -16.60 -15.81
CA PRO A 30 8.03 -16.71 -17.23
C PRO A 30 6.74 -15.97 -17.61
N ALA A 31 6.65 -15.53 -18.87
CA ALA A 31 5.48 -14.85 -19.40
C ALA A 31 4.21 -15.70 -19.22
N GLY A 32 3.12 -15.07 -18.77
CA GLY A 32 1.85 -15.72 -18.49
C GLY A 32 1.64 -16.08 -17.02
N GLY A 33 2.65 -15.91 -16.15
CA GLY A 33 2.52 -15.87 -14.69
C GLY A 33 2.08 -17.16 -14.00
N LYS A 34 1.56 -18.14 -14.75
CA LYS A 34 1.25 -19.51 -14.31
C LYS A 34 1.55 -20.46 -15.44
N GLY A 35 2.17 -21.59 -15.14
CA GLY A 35 2.46 -22.58 -16.17
C GLY A 35 3.46 -23.62 -15.73
N TYR A 36 4.07 -24.26 -16.73
CA TYR A 36 5.14 -25.20 -16.49
C TYR A 36 6.20 -25.09 -17.58
N THR A 37 7.41 -25.49 -17.24
CA THR A 37 8.47 -25.76 -18.21
C THR A 37 8.90 -27.22 -18.05
N GLN A 38 9.30 -27.84 -19.14
CA GLN A 38 9.72 -29.22 -19.16
C GLN A 38 11.04 -29.35 -19.91
N PHE A 39 11.98 -30.06 -19.28
CA PHE A 39 13.24 -30.45 -19.88
C PHE A 39 13.57 -31.88 -19.47
N SER A 40 14.56 -32.47 -20.13
CA SER A 40 15.01 -33.84 -19.82
C SER A 40 16.47 -33.82 -19.44
N ILE A 41 16.81 -34.50 -18.35
CA ILE A 41 18.19 -34.80 -17.97
C ILE A 41 18.56 -36.13 -18.63
N THR A 42 19.59 -36.14 -19.47
CA THR A 42 20.09 -37.35 -20.12
C THR A 42 21.13 -38.01 -19.20
N THR A 43 20.95 -39.30 -18.90
CA THR A 43 21.91 -40.08 -18.11
C THR A 43 23.10 -40.50 -18.98
N ALA A 44 24.17 -40.99 -18.35
CA ALA A 44 25.33 -41.54 -19.07
C ALA A 44 24.98 -42.74 -19.97
N LEU A 45 23.87 -43.43 -19.69
CA LEU A 45 23.37 -44.57 -20.47
C LEU A 45 22.43 -44.14 -21.61
N GLY A 46 22.11 -42.84 -21.72
CA GLY A 46 21.23 -42.30 -22.75
C GLY A 46 19.75 -42.24 -22.36
N ASP A 47 19.38 -42.72 -21.18
CA ASP A 47 18.02 -42.59 -20.66
C ASP A 47 17.70 -41.12 -20.39
N LYS A 48 16.44 -40.73 -20.63
CA LYS A 48 15.97 -39.37 -20.41
C LYS A 48 15.05 -39.32 -19.19
N VAL A 49 15.45 -38.57 -18.18
CA VAL A 49 14.64 -38.28 -17.00
C VAL A 49 13.90 -36.96 -17.21
N PRO A 50 12.58 -36.97 -17.44
CA PRO A 50 11.81 -35.74 -17.63
C PRO A 50 11.63 -35.00 -16.30
N VAL A 51 11.91 -33.71 -16.31
CA VAL A 51 11.69 -32.80 -15.17
C VAL A 51 10.64 -31.78 -15.59
N LYS A 52 9.50 -31.78 -14.90
CA LYS A 52 8.42 -30.80 -15.08
C LYS A 52 8.44 -29.84 -13.90
N VAL A 53 8.76 -28.58 -14.16
CA VAL A 53 8.75 -27.52 -13.16
C VAL A 53 7.47 -26.71 -13.35
N THR A 54 6.61 -26.69 -12.34
CA THR A 54 5.39 -25.88 -12.34
C THR A 54 5.66 -24.61 -11.55
N TYR A 55 5.24 -23.46 -12.09
CA TYR A 55 5.44 -22.17 -11.48
C TYR A 55 4.11 -21.40 -11.38
N LEU A 56 4.01 -20.63 -10.30
CA LEU A 56 2.86 -19.81 -9.94
C LEU A 56 3.38 -18.46 -9.42
N CYS A 57 3.36 -17.48 -10.31
CA CYS A 57 3.79 -16.11 -10.06
C CYS A 57 2.60 -15.15 -9.88
N ASP A 58 1.48 -15.43 -10.55
CA ASP A 58 0.27 -14.62 -10.42
C ASP A 58 -0.57 -15.01 -9.21
N CYS A 59 -1.11 -14.01 -8.52
CA CYS A 59 -2.06 -14.22 -7.44
C CYS A 59 -3.47 -14.47 -8.01
N ASP A 60 -4.28 -15.29 -7.34
CA ASP A 60 -5.66 -15.56 -7.76
C ASP A 60 -6.57 -14.32 -7.76
N CYS A 61 -6.19 -13.30 -7.01
CA CYS A 61 -6.87 -12.00 -6.96
C CYS A 61 -6.42 -11.04 -8.07
N SER A 62 -5.32 -11.29 -8.79
CA SER A 62 -4.77 -10.37 -9.79
C SER A 62 -5.73 -10.13 -10.96
N ASN A 63 -6.56 -11.12 -11.27
CA ASN A 63 -7.60 -11.03 -12.30
C ASN A 63 -8.92 -10.43 -11.79
N LYS A 64 -9.01 -10.11 -10.49
CA LYS A 64 -10.21 -9.56 -9.85
C LYS A 64 -10.01 -8.07 -9.58
N THR A 65 -9.75 -7.32 -10.64
CA THR A 65 -9.66 -5.86 -10.57
C THR A 65 -11.06 -5.27 -10.63
N VAL A 66 -11.41 -4.48 -9.63
CA VAL A 66 -12.66 -3.69 -9.63
C VAL A 66 -12.31 -2.25 -9.97
N HIS A 67 -12.64 -1.82 -11.18
CA HIS A 67 -12.46 -0.43 -11.61
C HIS A 67 -13.45 0.50 -10.89
N ASN A 68 -12.98 1.72 -10.56
CA ASN A 68 -13.74 2.72 -9.81
C ASN A 68 -14.36 2.13 -8.54
N SER A 69 -13.58 1.34 -7.81
CA SER A 69 -14.01 0.65 -6.59
C SER A 69 -14.37 1.65 -5.49
N THR A 70 -15.41 1.36 -4.71
CA THR A 70 -15.77 2.14 -3.52
C THR A 70 -14.68 2.09 -2.45
N GLU A 71 -13.90 1.02 -2.39
CA GLU A 71 -12.74 0.89 -1.48
C GLU A 71 -11.64 1.92 -1.82
N CYS A 72 -11.55 2.31 -3.09
CA CYS A 72 -10.63 3.33 -3.60
C CYS A 72 -11.35 4.65 -3.87
N SER A 73 -12.37 4.98 -3.08
CA SER A 73 -13.14 6.22 -3.16
C SER A 73 -13.78 6.50 -4.54
N GLN A 74 -14.00 5.45 -5.34
CA GLN A 74 -14.41 5.53 -6.76
C GLN A 74 -13.41 6.27 -7.66
N GLN A 75 -12.19 6.49 -7.17
CA GLN A 75 -11.10 7.22 -7.82
C GLN A 75 -9.89 6.34 -8.09
N GLY A 76 -10.11 5.02 -8.17
CA GLY A 76 -9.06 4.05 -8.45
C GLY A 76 -9.60 2.66 -8.73
N SER A 77 -8.70 1.78 -9.14
CA SER A 77 -8.97 0.36 -9.34
C SER A 77 -8.47 -0.42 -8.13
N PHE A 78 -9.31 -1.31 -7.58
CA PHE A 78 -8.95 -2.16 -6.45
C PHE A 78 -8.54 -3.54 -6.93
N THR A 79 -7.34 -3.98 -6.55
CA THR A 79 -6.81 -5.31 -6.88
C THR A 79 -6.03 -5.86 -5.69
N CYS A 80 -6.36 -7.08 -5.25
CA CYS A 80 -5.61 -7.79 -4.21
C CYS A 80 -5.40 -7.03 -2.87
N GLY A 81 -6.33 -6.14 -2.48
CA GLY A 81 -6.20 -5.37 -1.25
C GLY A 81 -5.52 -4.01 -1.42
N ASP A 82 -5.12 -3.66 -2.64
CA ASP A 82 -4.44 -2.40 -2.94
C ASP A 82 -5.21 -1.58 -3.98
N CYS A 83 -5.03 -0.26 -3.93
CA CYS A 83 -5.69 0.71 -4.80
C CYS A 83 -4.69 1.32 -5.80
N THR A 84 -4.94 1.10 -7.09
CA THR A 84 -4.27 1.85 -8.16
C THR A 84 -5.09 3.09 -8.49
N CYS A 85 -4.64 4.26 -8.04
CA CYS A 85 -5.37 5.52 -8.21
C CYS A 85 -5.41 6.04 -9.64
N ASN A 86 -6.53 6.64 -9.99
CA ASN A 86 -6.69 7.38 -11.23
C ASN A 86 -5.76 8.61 -11.24
N PRO A 87 -5.38 9.14 -12.41
CA PRO A 87 -4.58 10.36 -12.50
C PRO A 87 -5.22 11.52 -11.71
N GLY A 88 -4.42 12.19 -10.90
CA GLY A 88 -4.89 13.28 -10.05
C GLY A 88 -5.42 12.85 -8.68
N HIS A 89 -5.29 11.57 -8.31
CA HIS A 89 -5.61 11.07 -6.97
C HIS A 89 -4.44 10.28 -6.37
N LEU A 90 -4.32 10.35 -5.04
CA LEU A 90 -3.27 9.78 -4.20
C LEU A 90 -3.89 9.25 -2.90
N GLY A 91 -3.07 8.60 -2.08
CA GLY A 91 -3.47 8.00 -0.82
C GLY A 91 -3.84 6.53 -0.99
N GLU A 92 -3.82 5.79 0.12
CA GLU A 92 -4.11 4.35 0.16
C GLU A 92 -5.49 4.02 -0.41
N LYS A 93 -6.44 4.96 -0.30
CA LYS A 93 -7.81 4.82 -0.81
C LYS A 93 -8.15 5.80 -1.94
N CYS A 94 -7.15 6.43 -2.56
CA CYS A 94 -7.34 7.41 -3.64
C CYS A 94 -8.27 8.59 -3.27
N ASP A 95 -8.39 8.87 -1.98
CA ASP A 95 -9.23 9.92 -1.40
C ASP A 95 -8.57 11.30 -1.45
N CYS A 96 -7.27 11.35 -1.75
CA CYS A 96 -6.48 12.56 -1.78
C CYS A 96 -6.30 13.08 -3.22
N PRO A 97 -7.01 14.14 -3.65
CA PRO A 97 -6.70 14.78 -4.92
C PRO A 97 -5.28 15.37 -4.94
N VAL A 98 -4.58 15.24 -6.07
CA VAL A 98 -3.27 15.86 -6.31
C VAL A 98 -3.47 17.36 -6.48
N PHE A 99 -2.80 18.13 -5.63
CA PHE A 99 -2.67 19.57 -5.78
C PHE A 99 -1.25 19.94 -6.16
N ARG A 100 -1.06 21.11 -6.77
CA ARG A 100 0.27 21.73 -6.72
C ARG A 100 0.56 22.06 -5.25
N LYS A 101 1.80 21.87 -4.78
CA LYS A 101 2.16 22.09 -3.37
C LYS A 101 1.71 23.45 -2.84
N ASP A 102 1.80 24.48 -3.68
CA ASP A 102 1.40 25.85 -3.33
C ASP A 102 -0.13 26.00 -3.20
N GLU A 103 -0.90 25.22 -3.97
CA GLU A 103 -2.37 25.22 -3.94
C GLU A 103 -2.93 24.43 -2.75
N GLU A 104 -2.23 23.38 -2.32
CA GLU A 104 -2.65 22.57 -1.16
C GLU A 104 -2.61 23.37 0.14
N SER A 105 -1.51 24.08 0.38
CA SER A 105 -1.36 24.93 1.57
C SER A 105 -2.34 26.08 1.60
N GLU A 106 -2.66 26.66 0.44
CA GLU A 106 -3.63 27.76 0.35
C GLU A 106 -5.07 27.28 0.58
N LYS A 107 -5.41 26.03 0.22
CA LYS A 107 -6.72 25.44 0.53
C LYS A 107 -6.95 25.19 2.02
N CYS A 108 -5.88 25.09 2.80
CA CYS A 108 -5.95 24.92 4.25
C CYS A 108 -5.82 26.25 5.02
N LYS A 109 -5.94 27.39 4.33
CA LYS A 109 -5.72 28.71 4.90
C LYS A 109 -6.96 29.57 4.70
N ALA A 110 -7.50 30.10 5.80
CA ALA A 110 -8.63 31.03 5.70
C ALA A 110 -8.18 32.34 5.03
N SER A 111 -9.06 32.95 4.23
CA SER A 111 -8.77 34.15 3.42
C SER A 111 -8.19 35.34 4.21
N ASN A 112 -8.51 35.44 5.50
CA ASN A 112 -8.07 36.50 6.40
C ASN A 112 -6.94 36.06 7.36
N SER A 113 -6.30 34.90 7.13
CA SER A 113 -5.29 34.34 8.01
C SER A 113 -4.01 33.99 7.25
N SER A 114 -2.85 34.17 7.88
CA SER A 114 -1.58 33.68 7.36
C SER A 114 -1.33 32.21 7.70
N ASN A 115 -2.10 31.66 8.64
CA ASN A 115 -1.79 30.40 9.29
C ASN A 115 -2.59 29.25 8.68
N ILE A 116 -1.87 28.21 8.25
CA ILE A 116 -2.48 26.95 7.81
C ILE A 116 -3.20 26.31 9.00
N CYS A 117 -4.47 25.93 8.81
CA CYS A 117 -5.33 25.31 9.82
C CYS A 117 -5.34 26.07 11.15
N SER A 118 -5.29 27.40 11.09
CA SER A 118 -5.21 28.30 12.25
C SER A 118 -4.06 28.00 13.23
N GLY A 119 -3.05 27.23 12.79
CA GLY A 119 -1.96 26.72 13.64
C GLY A 119 -2.40 25.67 14.67
N ARG A 120 -3.59 25.09 14.51
CA ARG A 120 -4.22 24.15 15.47
C ARG A 120 -4.47 22.75 14.89
N GLY A 121 -3.96 22.50 13.69
CA GLY A 121 -4.10 21.23 12.99
C GLY A 121 -3.07 21.08 11.89
N GLU A 122 -3.16 19.95 11.20
CA GLU A 122 -2.29 19.61 10.06
C GLU A 122 -3.10 19.70 8.76
N CYS A 123 -2.50 20.23 7.70
CA CYS A 123 -3.12 20.22 6.37
C CYS A 123 -2.79 18.89 5.68
N ALA A 124 -3.82 18.11 5.37
CA ALA A 124 -3.69 16.88 4.61
C ALA A 124 -4.73 16.88 3.48
N CYS A 125 -4.29 16.71 2.24
CA CYS A 125 -5.17 16.62 1.08
C CYS A 125 -6.06 17.87 0.92
N GLY A 126 -5.51 19.05 1.19
CA GLY A 126 -6.22 20.33 1.10
C GLY A 126 -7.35 20.49 2.13
N LYS A 127 -7.34 19.71 3.21
CA LYS A 127 -8.26 19.83 4.34
C LYS A 127 -7.50 19.88 5.65
N CYS A 128 -8.06 20.58 6.64
CA CYS A 128 -7.46 20.68 7.96
C CYS A 128 -7.89 19.54 8.88
N MET A 129 -6.90 18.79 9.37
CA MET A 129 -7.02 17.79 10.42
C MET A 129 -6.79 18.48 11.76
N CYS A 130 -7.86 18.88 12.42
CA CYS A 130 -7.78 19.58 13.70
C CYS A 130 -7.26 18.65 14.81
N GLY A 131 -6.27 19.11 15.57
CA GLY A 131 -5.69 18.31 16.64
C GLY A 131 -6.64 18.17 17.84
N GLU A 132 -6.74 16.96 18.39
CA GLU A 132 -7.27 16.77 19.74
C GLU A 132 -6.16 17.12 20.74
N LYS A 133 -6.40 18.07 21.65
CA LYS A 133 -5.40 18.34 22.70
C LYS A 133 -5.31 17.16 23.67
N PHE A 134 -4.07 16.78 23.99
CA PHE A 134 -3.72 15.93 25.13
C PHE A 134 -4.43 16.45 26.40
N GLY A 135 -5.39 15.68 26.94
CA GLY A 135 -6.14 16.02 28.16
C GLY A 135 -7.67 16.13 28.01
N GLY A 136 -8.24 15.87 26.83
CA GLY A 136 -9.63 15.41 26.68
C GLY A 136 -10.76 16.42 26.97
N SER A 137 -10.47 17.71 27.17
CA SER A 137 -11.50 18.69 27.59
C SER A 137 -11.87 19.76 26.54
N SER A 138 -11.29 19.72 25.33
CA SER A 138 -11.63 20.71 24.29
C SER A 138 -11.51 20.14 22.89
N ARG A 139 -12.61 20.22 22.14
CA ARG A 139 -12.63 19.96 20.70
C ARG A 139 -12.20 21.21 19.95
N ILE A 140 -11.34 21.04 18.95
CA ILE A 140 -11.02 22.05 17.94
C ILE A 140 -11.72 21.61 16.66
N TYR A 141 -12.44 22.51 16.03
CA TYR A 141 -13.28 22.21 14.87
C TYR A 141 -13.38 23.43 13.94
N GLY A 142 -14.13 23.28 12.84
CA GLY A 142 -14.20 24.28 11.76
C GLY A 142 -13.37 23.85 10.56
N GLU A 143 -13.63 24.47 9.40
CA GLU A 143 -12.98 24.12 8.13
C GLU A 143 -11.46 24.35 8.18
N PHE A 144 -11.03 25.35 8.96
CA PHE A 144 -9.64 25.74 9.15
C PHE A 144 -9.20 25.61 10.62
N CYS A 145 -9.88 24.78 11.42
CA CYS A 145 -9.62 24.59 12.84
C CYS A 145 -9.67 25.88 13.69
N GLU A 146 -10.52 26.83 13.28
CA GLU A 146 -10.67 28.15 13.88
C GLU A 146 -11.52 28.15 15.16
N CYS A 147 -12.39 27.15 15.33
CA CYS A 147 -13.32 27.04 16.44
C CYS A 147 -12.80 26.12 17.55
N SER A 148 -13.22 26.40 18.78
CA SER A 148 -12.92 25.55 19.93
C SER A 148 -13.96 25.75 21.04
N ASP A 149 -14.32 24.66 21.72
CA ASP A 149 -15.29 24.67 22.83
C ASP A 149 -14.82 25.52 24.04
N LEU A 150 -13.54 25.93 24.09
CA LEU A 150 -12.97 26.76 25.16
C LEU A 150 -13.01 28.26 24.87
N LEU A 151 -13.40 28.70 23.67
CA LEU A 151 -13.41 30.12 23.29
C LEU A 151 -14.65 30.88 23.80
N CYS A 152 -15.55 30.22 24.53
CA CYS A 152 -16.76 30.82 25.06
C CYS A 152 -16.50 31.56 26.38
N ASP A 153 -17.24 32.66 26.61
CA ASP A 153 -17.14 33.46 27.82
C ASP A 153 -17.47 32.63 29.07
N ARG A 154 -16.76 32.95 30.16
CA ARG A 154 -16.98 32.33 31.47
C ARG A 154 -17.79 33.24 32.37
N ASP A 155 -18.68 32.64 33.15
CA ASP A 155 -19.37 33.34 34.23
C ASP A 155 -18.42 33.59 35.42
N ILE A 156 -18.95 34.23 36.46
CA ILE A 156 -18.21 34.55 37.69
C ILE A 156 -17.77 33.31 38.46
N ASP A 157 -18.41 32.17 38.22
CA ASP A 157 -18.14 30.87 38.85
C ASP A 157 -17.17 30.01 38.01
N GLY A 158 -16.70 30.54 36.87
CA GLY A 158 -15.76 29.87 35.97
C GLY A 158 -16.40 28.91 34.97
N ASN A 159 -17.72 28.83 34.89
CA ASN A 159 -18.43 27.98 33.95
C ASN A 159 -18.49 28.61 32.56
N ILE A 160 -18.25 27.78 31.55
CA ILE A 160 -18.42 28.17 30.15
C ILE A 160 -19.91 28.33 29.85
N CYS A 161 -20.31 29.47 29.26
CA CYS A 161 -21.70 29.80 28.92
C CYS A 161 -22.68 29.71 30.11
N GLY A 162 -22.22 30.01 31.34
CA GLY A 162 -23.09 29.95 32.52
C GLY A 162 -23.56 28.54 32.89
N GLY A 163 -22.81 27.51 32.50
CA GLY A 163 -23.09 26.10 32.84
C GLY A 163 -24.14 25.42 31.95
N ARG A 164 -24.65 26.09 30.91
CA ARG A 164 -25.55 25.50 29.91
C ARG A 164 -24.86 25.42 28.56
N VAL A 165 -24.20 24.30 28.31
CA VAL A 165 -23.48 24.08 27.06
C VAL A 165 -24.47 23.67 25.98
N GLN A 166 -24.91 24.62 25.16
CA GLN A 166 -25.48 24.33 23.85
C GLN A 166 -24.53 24.89 22.80
N ILE A 167 -23.64 24.02 22.31
CA ILE A 167 -22.72 24.32 21.21
C ILE A 167 -23.56 24.17 19.94
N VAL A 168 -23.81 25.28 19.25
CA VAL A 168 -24.44 25.30 17.91
C VAL A 168 -23.41 24.95 16.86
#